data_AF-A0AAD8ZMM8-F1
#
_entry.id   AF-A0AAD8ZMM8-F1
#
_cell.length_a   1.000
_cell.length_b   1.000
_cell.length_c   1.000
_cell.angle_alpha   90.00
_cell.angle_beta   90.00
_cell.angle_gamma   90.00
#
_symmetry.space_group_name_H-M   'P 1'
#
loop_
_entity.id
_entity.type
_entity.pdbx_description
1 polymer ?
#
loop_
_entity_poly.entity_id
_entity_poly.type
_entity_poly.pdbx_seq_one_letter_code
_entity_poly.pdbx_strand_id
1 'polypeptide(L)'
;MFEIIARAVKNGKHLLAVSVLYFAKSAELAGVKSETLCVRADITSIQLWQELEKRHPKLLAVREQVVLAVRQEYVALGEQRLSLSEGDEVAVIPPLSGGVVPITETSVIIAVSSPHRHDSLEAVKYCIDTLKATVPIWKKEIYESEEPCWKENKECKWAESRLKSKAS
;
A
#
# COMPACT_ATOMS: atom_id res chain seq x y z
N MET A 1 -18.56 -16.22 22.05
CA MET A 1 -19.06 -14.97 21.41
C MET A 1 -18.62 -14.86 19.93
N PHE A 2 -18.43 -15.98 19.23
CA PHE A 2 -17.88 -16.03 17.86
C PHE A 2 -18.85 -16.65 16.82
N GLU A 3 -20.13 -16.85 17.15
CA GLU A 3 -21.05 -17.64 16.30
C GLU A 3 -22.15 -16.85 15.57
N ILE A 4 -22.17 -15.51 15.59
CA ILE A 4 -23.35 -14.75 15.12
C ILE A 4 -23.25 -14.20 13.68
N ILE A 5 -22.12 -14.27 12.97
CA ILE A 5 -21.99 -13.61 11.65
C ILE A 5 -22.28 -14.55 10.45
N ALA A 6 -22.63 -15.83 10.67
CA ALA A 6 -22.94 -16.77 9.58
C ALA A 6 -24.42 -16.82 9.14
N ARG A 7 -25.26 -15.83 9.50
CA ARG A 7 -26.69 -15.81 9.13
C ARG A 7 -27.09 -14.54 8.37
N ALA A 8 -26.66 -14.46 7.12
CA ALA A 8 -27.27 -13.57 6.13
C ALA A 8 -27.23 -14.18 4.73
N VAL A 9 -27.76 -15.41 4.57
CA VAL A 9 -28.18 -15.90 3.25
C VAL A 9 -29.53 -15.25 2.94
N LYS A 10 -29.50 -14.11 2.26
CA LYS A 10 -30.64 -13.59 1.50
C LYS A 10 -30.15 -13.15 0.12
N ASN A 11 -30.64 -13.85 -0.90
CA ASN A 11 -30.53 -13.59 -2.33
C ASN A 11 -29.16 -13.83 -2.99
N GLY A 12 -28.88 -15.10 -3.33
CA GLY A 12 -28.17 -15.51 -4.57
C GLY A 12 -26.79 -14.90 -4.89
N LYS A 13 -26.15 -14.22 -3.94
CA LYS A 13 -24.86 -13.56 -4.12
C LYS A 13 -23.90 -14.22 -3.14
N HIS A 14 -22.97 -15.01 -3.67
CA HIS A 14 -21.93 -15.68 -2.88
C HIS A 14 -21.15 -14.60 -2.12
N LEU A 15 -21.41 -14.51 -0.81
CA LEU A 15 -20.62 -13.70 0.09
C LEU A 15 -19.38 -14.49 0.46
N LEU A 16 -18.24 -13.82 0.43
CA LEU A 16 -16.95 -14.37 0.80
C LEU A 16 -16.29 -13.47 1.84
N ALA A 17 -15.40 -14.03 2.63
CA ALA A 17 -14.64 -13.30 3.62
C ALA A 17 -13.32 -12.83 3.01
N VAL A 18 -13.06 -11.52 3.06
CA VAL A 18 -11.76 -10.92 2.72
C VAL A 18 -11.07 -10.38 3.97
N SER A 19 -9.74 -10.36 3.94
CA SER A 19 -8.92 -9.70 4.96
C SER A 19 -8.70 -8.25 4.57
N VAL A 20 -9.21 -7.33 5.38
CA VAL A 20 -8.99 -5.89 5.18
C VAL A 20 -7.83 -5.46 6.06
N LEU A 21 -6.85 -4.79 5.46
CA LEU A 21 -5.67 -4.26 6.14
C LEU A 21 -5.73 -2.73 6.17
N TYR A 22 -5.54 -2.14 7.35
CA TYR A 22 -5.53 -0.70 7.54
C TYR A 22 -4.14 -0.20 7.87
N PHE A 23 -3.75 0.91 7.23
CA PHE A 23 -2.45 1.54 7.39
C PHE A 23 -2.57 2.99 7.84
N ALA A 24 -1.56 3.45 8.59
CA ALA A 24 -1.43 4.84 9.04
C ALA A 24 -2.76 5.44 9.53
N LYS A 25 -3.19 6.55 8.91
CA LYS A 25 -4.42 7.25 9.34
C LYS A 25 -5.67 6.38 9.27
N SER A 26 -5.76 5.46 8.31
CA SER A 26 -6.92 4.57 8.21
C SER A 26 -7.01 3.59 9.38
N ALA A 27 -5.87 3.12 9.91
CA ALA A 27 -5.82 2.24 11.08
C ALA A 27 -6.24 2.96 12.36
N GLU A 28 -5.83 4.23 12.53
CA GLU A 28 -6.29 5.08 13.63
C GLU A 28 -7.81 5.31 13.59
N LEU A 29 -8.35 5.55 12.38
CA LEU A 29 -9.78 5.82 12.18
C LEU A 29 -10.64 4.57 12.36
N ALA A 30 -10.17 3.41 11.88
CA ALA A 30 -10.82 2.11 12.06
C ALA A 30 -10.66 1.56 13.49
N GLY A 31 -9.62 1.98 14.21
CA GLY A 31 -9.28 1.47 15.54
C GLY A 31 -8.67 0.06 15.55
N VAL A 32 -8.48 -0.54 14.37
CA VAL A 32 -7.91 -1.88 14.17
C VAL A 32 -6.90 -1.84 13.02
N LYS A 33 -5.91 -2.75 13.05
CA LYS A 33 -4.93 -2.89 11.96
C LYS A 33 -5.42 -3.81 10.84
N SER A 34 -6.32 -4.73 11.17
CA SER A 34 -6.91 -5.65 10.22
C SER A 34 -8.26 -6.16 10.72
N GLU A 35 -9.12 -6.56 9.79
CA GLU A 35 -10.36 -7.26 10.11
C GLU A 35 -10.87 -8.11 8.95
N THR A 36 -11.83 -8.97 9.23
CA THR A 36 -12.52 -9.75 8.20
C THR A 36 -13.80 -9.05 7.77
N LEU A 37 -13.95 -8.82 6.47
CA LEU A 37 -15.16 -8.24 5.88
C LEU A 37 -15.83 -9.24 4.94
N CYS A 38 -17.13 -9.45 5.12
CA CYS A 38 -17.92 -10.27 4.21
C CYS A 38 -18.45 -9.41 3.07
N VAL A 39 -18.02 -9.69 1.84
CA VAL A 39 -18.44 -8.96 0.64
C VAL A 39 -18.83 -9.92 -0.49
N ARG A 40 -19.41 -9.37 -1.55
CA ARG A 40 -19.76 -10.15 -2.74
C ARG A 40 -18.50 -10.46 -3.55
N ALA A 41 -18.47 -11.61 -4.21
CA ALA A 41 -17.39 -11.98 -5.13
C ALA A 41 -17.18 -10.99 -6.28
N ASP A 42 -18.27 -10.48 -6.88
CA ASP A 42 -18.24 -9.39 -7.85
C ASP A 42 -18.77 -8.11 -7.19
N ILE A 43 -17.86 -7.19 -6.87
CA ILE A 43 -18.13 -5.92 -6.21
C ILE A 43 -17.29 -4.81 -6.86
N THR A 44 -17.82 -3.58 -6.94
CA THR A 44 -17.00 -2.45 -7.41
C THR A 44 -16.13 -1.92 -6.27
N SER A 45 -15.00 -1.27 -6.60
CA SER A 45 -14.13 -0.68 -5.57
C SER A 45 -14.88 0.35 -4.71
N ILE A 46 -15.81 1.11 -5.30
CA ILE A 46 -16.66 2.04 -4.54
C ILE A 46 -17.66 1.33 -3.63
N GLN A 47 -18.23 0.21 -4.04
CA GLN A 47 -19.14 -0.58 -3.20
C GLN A 47 -18.39 -1.24 -2.05
N LEU A 48 -17.18 -1.74 -2.30
CA LEU A 48 -16.31 -2.28 -1.28
C LEU A 48 -15.98 -1.21 -0.23
N TRP A 49 -15.66 0.01 -0.68
CA TRP A 49 -15.47 1.16 0.21
C TRP A 49 -16.71 1.49 1.03
N GLN A 50 -17.91 1.47 0.43
CA GLN A 50 -19.16 1.71 1.16
C GLN A 50 -19.39 0.68 2.26
N GLU A 51 -19.02 -0.59 2.07
CA GLU A 51 -19.11 -1.60 3.14
C GLU A 51 -18.13 -1.30 4.30
N LEU A 52 -16.93 -0.80 4.00
CA LEU A 52 -15.97 -0.34 5.00
C LEU A 52 -16.48 0.89 5.76
N GLU A 53 -17.06 1.85 5.04
CA GLU A 53 -17.61 3.10 5.59
C GLU A 53 -18.79 2.84 6.53
N LYS A 54 -19.68 1.90 6.18
CA LYS A 54 -20.78 1.47 7.06
C LYS A 54 -20.28 0.93 8.39
N ARG A 55 -19.15 0.22 8.38
CA ARG A 55 -18.56 -0.36 9.58
C ARG A 55 -17.77 0.68 10.38
N HIS A 56 -17.02 1.53 9.68
CA HIS A 56 -16.19 2.58 10.27
C HIS A 56 -16.51 3.94 9.64
N PRO A 57 -17.54 4.65 10.14
CA PRO A 57 -17.93 5.95 9.60
C PRO A 57 -16.81 7.00 9.63
N LYS A 58 -15.82 6.83 10.51
CA LYS A 58 -14.64 7.72 10.59
C LYS A 58 -13.75 7.66 9.34
N LEU A 59 -13.82 6.59 8.54
CA LEU A 59 -13.06 6.45 7.30
C LEU A 59 -13.46 7.46 6.22
N LEU A 60 -14.66 8.07 6.31
CA LEU A 60 -15.08 9.17 5.42
C LEU A 60 -14.03 10.29 5.32
N ALA A 61 -13.29 10.56 6.40
CA ALA A 61 -12.27 11.60 6.44
C ALA A 61 -11.12 11.38 5.44
N VAL A 62 -10.88 10.15 4.98
CA VAL A 62 -9.79 9.81 4.04
C VAL A 62 -10.28 9.36 2.67
N ARG A 63 -11.61 9.31 2.45
CA ARG A 63 -12.24 8.79 1.22
C ARG A 63 -11.66 9.38 -0.07
N GLU A 64 -11.48 10.69 -0.13
CA GLU A 64 -11.05 11.37 -1.37
C GLU A 64 -9.56 11.19 -1.69
N GLN A 65 -8.78 10.66 -0.76
CA GLN A 65 -7.32 10.57 -0.87
C GLN A 65 -6.80 9.13 -0.80
N VAL A 66 -7.70 8.16 -0.60
CA VAL A 66 -7.37 6.77 -0.40
C VAL A 66 -7.36 6.01 -1.73
N VAL A 67 -6.48 5.02 -1.82
CA VAL A 67 -6.47 4.01 -2.88
C VAL A 67 -6.61 2.66 -2.19
N LEU A 68 -7.30 1.70 -2.82
CA LEU A 68 -7.32 0.32 -2.33
C LEU A 68 -6.17 -0.45 -2.98
N ALA A 69 -5.57 -1.40 -2.29
CA ALA A 69 -4.75 -2.40 -2.95
C ALA A 69 -5.40 -3.78 -2.79
N VAL A 70 -5.74 -4.40 -3.91
CA VAL A 70 -6.37 -5.72 -3.95
C VAL A 70 -5.35 -6.70 -4.50
N ARG A 71 -4.98 -7.72 -3.72
CA ARG A 71 -3.89 -8.65 -4.09
C ARG A 71 -2.61 -7.92 -4.53
N GLN A 72 -2.22 -6.89 -3.77
CA GLN A 72 -1.03 -6.06 -4.02
C GLN A 72 -1.09 -5.16 -5.27
N GLU A 73 -2.22 -5.10 -5.97
CA GLU A 73 -2.43 -4.18 -7.10
C GLU A 73 -3.26 -2.97 -6.67
N TYR A 74 -2.80 -1.76 -7.03
CA TYR A 74 -3.51 -0.52 -6.72
C TYR A 74 -4.79 -0.37 -7.56
N VAL A 75 -5.88 -0.05 -6.86
CA VAL A 75 -7.22 0.16 -7.41
C VAL A 75 -7.77 1.47 -6.89
N ALA A 76 -8.01 2.40 -7.82
CA ALA A 76 -8.71 3.64 -7.50
C ALA A 76 -10.17 3.35 -7.09
N LEU A 77 -10.70 4.17 -6.19
CA LEU A 77 -12.12 4.13 -5.86
C LEU A 77 -12.95 4.59 -7.07
N GLY A 78 -13.89 3.75 -7.49
CA GLY A 78 -14.75 4.01 -8.63
C GLY A 78 -15.58 2.80 -9.03
N GLU A 79 -16.00 2.76 -10.30
CA GLU A 79 -16.85 1.69 -10.86
C GLU A 79 -16.07 0.45 -11.32
N GLN A 80 -14.75 0.40 -11.08
CA GLN A 80 -13.95 -0.77 -11.41
C GLN A 80 -14.47 -1.99 -10.67
N ARG A 81 -14.80 -3.05 -11.41
CA ARG A 81 -15.23 -4.33 -10.83
C ARG A 81 -14.04 -5.13 -10.34
N LEU A 82 -14.22 -5.70 -9.15
CA LEU A 82 -13.27 -6.56 -8.48
C LEU A 82 -13.86 -7.96 -8.42
N SER A 83 -13.12 -8.94 -8.93
CA SER A 83 -13.38 -10.36 -8.69
C SER A 83 -12.55 -10.80 -7.49
N LEU A 84 -13.19 -10.86 -6.34
CA LEU A 84 -12.59 -11.27 -5.08
C LEU A 84 -12.77 -12.78 -4.85
N SER A 85 -11.83 -13.38 -4.14
CA SER A 85 -11.87 -14.77 -3.67
C SER A 85 -11.84 -14.81 -2.14
N GLU A 86 -12.27 -15.92 -1.55
CA GLU A 86 -12.18 -16.15 -0.10
C GLU A 86 -10.73 -16.01 0.36
N GLY A 87 -10.50 -15.19 1.38
CA GLY A 87 -9.17 -14.90 1.92
C GLY A 87 -8.38 -13.83 1.17
N ASP A 88 -8.91 -13.22 0.11
CA ASP A 88 -8.22 -12.12 -0.58
C ASP A 88 -7.90 -10.98 0.39
N GLU A 89 -6.73 -10.36 0.19
CA GLU A 89 -6.31 -9.19 0.95
C GLU A 89 -6.70 -7.90 0.22
N VAL A 90 -7.32 -6.99 0.99
CA VAL A 90 -7.69 -5.64 0.57
C VAL A 90 -7.04 -4.66 1.53
N ALA A 91 -6.03 -3.94 1.08
CA ALA A 91 -5.41 -2.90 1.87
C ALA A 91 -6.06 -1.54 1.60
N VAL A 92 -6.34 -0.79 2.67
CA VAL A 92 -6.76 0.60 2.62
C VAL A 92 -5.49 1.46 2.70
N ILE A 93 -5.12 2.05 1.56
CA ILE A 93 -3.89 2.83 1.42
C ILE A 93 -4.25 4.32 1.46
N PRO A 94 -4.15 4.99 2.62
CA PRO A 94 -4.26 6.46 2.67
C PRO A 94 -3.15 7.10 1.82
N PRO A 95 -3.26 8.41 1.52
CA PRO A 95 -2.17 9.09 0.83
C PRO A 95 -0.87 8.84 1.60
N LEU A 96 0.15 8.38 0.88
CA LEU A 96 1.47 8.15 1.45
C LEU A 96 2.06 9.51 1.80
N SER A 97 1.72 10.03 3.00
CA SER A 97 2.55 11.04 3.62
C SER A 97 3.82 10.31 4.00
N GLY A 98 4.81 10.32 3.11
CA GLY A 98 6.17 9.97 3.47
C GLY A 98 6.50 10.79 4.70
N GLY A 99 6.45 10.14 5.87
CA GLY A 99 6.81 10.81 7.11
C GLY A 99 8.22 11.36 6.95
N VAL A 100 8.50 12.51 7.54
CA VAL A 100 9.88 12.95 7.68
C VAL A 100 10.56 11.91 8.54
N VAL A 101 11.45 11.12 7.95
CA VAL A 101 12.38 10.28 8.72
C VAL A 101 13.54 11.19 9.09
N PRO A 102 13.71 11.55 10.38
CA PRO A 102 14.84 12.35 10.81
C PRO A 102 16.16 11.72 10.37
N ILE A 103 17.16 12.58 10.16
CA ILE A 103 18.53 12.11 9.96
C ILE A 103 18.89 11.23 11.17
N THR A 104 19.51 10.08 10.95
CA THR A 104 19.84 9.01 11.92
C THR A 104 18.74 8.00 12.25
N GLU A 105 17.51 8.18 11.76
CA GLU A 105 16.46 7.16 11.90
C GLU A 105 16.43 6.17 10.73
N THR A 106 15.99 4.94 10.99
CA THR A 106 15.95 3.88 9.98
C THR A 106 14.79 4.10 9.01
N SER A 107 15.10 4.38 7.75
CA SER A 107 14.09 4.57 6.70
C SER A 107 13.64 3.26 6.03
N VAL A 108 14.51 2.23 6.02
CA VAL A 108 14.26 0.94 5.36
C VAL A 108 14.90 -0.18 6.19
N ILE A 109 14.17 -1.28 6.43
CA ILE A 109 14.66 -2.51 7.03
C ILE A 109 14.43 -3.65 6.04
N ILE A 110 15.46 -4.46 5.80
CA ILE A 110 15.37 -5.69 5.00
C ILE A 110 15.87 -6.84 5.85
N ALA A 111 15.04 -7.87 6.01
CA ALA A 111 15.37 -9.10 6.69
C ALA A 111 15.22 -10.26 5.70
N VAL A 112 16.25 -11.11 5.61
CA VAL A 112 16.25 -12.32 4.79
C VAL A 112 16.85 -13.48 5.57
N SER A 113 16.42 -14.69 5.23
CA SER A 113 16.94 -15.92 5.84
C SER A 113 17.05 -17.01 4.78
N SER A 114 18.17 -17.74 4.78
CA SER A 114 18.38 -18.93 3.95
C SER A 114 19.32 -19.91 4.66
N PRO A 115 19.27 -21.22 4.31
CA PRO A 115 20.19 -22.22 4.88
C PRO A 115 21.67 -21.91 4.62
N HIS A 116 21.98 -21.30 3.48
CA HIS A 116 23.34 -20.90 3.10
C HIS A 116 23.47 -19.39 3.07
N ARG A 117 24.45 -18.85 3.81
CA ARG A 117 24.67 -17.40 3.95
C ARG A 117 24.83 -16.65 2.62
N HIS A 118 25.30 -17.32 1.57
CA HIS A 118 25.51 -16.69 0.27
C HIS A 118 24.18 -16.22 -0.33
N ASP A 119 23.17 -17.08 -0.34
CA ASP A 119 21.85 -16.76 -0.88
C ASP A 119 21.19 -15.59 -0.11
N SER A 120 21.38 -15.54 1.22
CA SER A 120 20.90 -14.41 2.03
C SER A 120 21.59 -13.10 1.63
N LEU A 121 22.91 -13.12 1.43
CA LEU A 121 23.65 -11.92 1.03
C LEU A 121 23.25 -11.43 -0.36
N GLU A 122 23.08 -12.34 -1.31
CA GLU A 122 22.59 -11.99 -2.65
C GLU A 122 21.16 -11.46 -2.61
N ALA A 123 20.28 -12.05 -1.80
CA ALA A 123 18.91 -11.59 -1.64
C ALA A 123 18.82 -10.19 -1.02
N VAL A 124 19.58 -9.90 0.06
CA VAL A 124 19.62 -8.52 0.63
C VAL A 124 20.05 -7.52 -0.44
N LYS A 125 21.14 -7.84 -1.16
CA LYS A 125 21.67 -6.97 -2.21
C LYS A 125 20.62 -6.72 -3.28
N TYR A 126 19.99 -7.78 -3.77
CA TYR A 126 18.93 -7.68 -4.77
C TYR A 126 17.75 -6.82 -4.28
N CYS A 127 17.29 -7.02 -3.04
CA CYS A 127 16.18 -6.25 -2.48
C CYS A 127 16.53 -4.76 -2.36
N ILE A 128 17.73 -4.41 -1.85
CA ILE A 128 18.19 -3.02 -1.79
C ILE A 128 18.27 -2.42 -3.18
N ASP A 129 18.94 -3.09 -4.12
CA ASP A 129 19.18 -2.57 -5.47
C ASP A 129 17.86 -2.37 -6.22
N THR A 130 16.93 -3.31 -6.09
CA THR A 130 15.60 -3.23 -6.72
C THR A 130 14.78 -2.09 -6.12
N LEU A 131 14.78 -1.95 -4.80
CA LEU A 131 14.10 -0.85 -4.11
C LEU A 131 14.68 0.51 -4.55
N LYS A 132 16.01 0.60 -4.58
CA LYS A 132 16.76 1.76 -5.05
C LYS A 132 16.49 2.13 -6.50
N ALA A 133 16.16 1.16 -7.36
CA ALA A 133 15.87 1.37 -8.77
C ALA A 133 14.40 1.74 -9.05
N THR A 134 13.47 1.26 -8.21
CA THR A 134 12.03 1.38 -8.43
C THR A 134 11.39 2.54 -7.68
N VAL A 135 11.87 2.84 -6.47
CA VAL A 135 11.32 3.90 -5.63
C VAL A 135 12.10 5.20 -5.86
N PRO A 136 11.42 6.34 -6.05
CA PRO A 136 12.07 7.62 -6.12
C PRO A 136 12.54 8.08 -4.73
N ILE A 137 13.68 7.56 -4.30
CA ILE A 137 14.34 7.99 -3.08
C ILE A 137 15.23 9.18 -3.43
N TRP A 138 14.77 10.38 -3.12
CA TRP A 138 15.53 11.61 -3.31
C TRP A 138 16.15 12.05 -1.99
N LYS A 139 17.48 12.19 -1.96
CA LYS A 139 18.18 12.81 -0.84
C LYS A 139 18.45 14.28 -1.19
N LYS A 140 17.90 15.20 -0.41
CA LYS A 140 18.28 16.62 -0.49
C LYS A 140 19.55 16.81 0.32
N GLU A 141 20.66 17.12 -0.35
CA GLU A 141 21.92 17.44 0.31
C GLU A 141 21.95 18.95 0.53
N ILE A 142 22.11 19.35 1.80
CA ILE A 142 22.23 20.74 2.22
C ILE A 142 23.64 20.90 2.76
N TYR A 143 24.43 21.78 2.14
CA TYR A 143 25.78 22.09 2.53
C TYR A 143 25.82 23.51 3.11
N GLU A 144 26.72 23.80 4.05
CA GLU A 144 26.82 25.10 4.72
C GLU A 144 27.19 26.26 3.77
N SER A 145 27.64 25.98 2.55
CA SER A 145 28.13 27.00 1.60
C SER A 145 27.70 26.78 0.16
N GLU A 146 26.77 25.85 -0.11
CA GLU A 146 26.28 25.57 -1.47
C GLU A 146 24.74 25.55 -1.51
N GLU A 147 24.18 25.84 -2.68
CA GLU A 147 22.73 25.76 -2.87
C GLU A 147 22.23 24.31 -2.69
N PRO A 148 21.11 24.09 -1.97
CA PRO A 148 20.61 22.75 -1.73
C PRO A 148 20.34 21.98 -3.03
N CYS A 149 21.02 20.84 -3.22
CA CYS A 149 20.85 20.02 -4.40
C CYS A 149 20.07 18.73 -4.07
N TRP A 150 19.16 18.35 -4.96
CA TRP A 150 18.52 17.04 -4.92
C TRP A 150 19.38 16.05 -5.68
N LYS A 151 19.91 15.03 -4.99
CA LYS A 151 20.60 13.93 -5.64
C LYS A 151 19.67 12.74 -5.86
N GLU A 152 19.61 12.32 -7.11
CA GLU A 152 18.93 11.11 -7.55
C GLU A 152 19.84 9.90 -7.42
N ASN A 153 19.23 8.73 -7.35
CA ASN A 153 19.93 7.48 -7.16
C ASN A 153 20.43 6.92 -8.50
N LYS A 154 21.69 6.42 -8.55
CA LYS A 154 22.32 5.96 -9.81
C LYS A 154 21.62 4.74 -10.42
N GLU A 155 20.90 3.99 -9.60
CA GLU A 155 20.16 2.79 -9.97
C GLU A 155 18.79 3.10 -10.62
N CYS A 156 18.33 4.37 -10.59
CA CYS A 156 17.06 4.81 -11.19
C CYS A 156 17.18 4.96 -12.71
N LYS A 157 16.96 3.87 -13.47
CA LYS A 157 17.01 3.88 -14.95
C LYS A 157 15.92 4.75 -15.62
N TRP A 158 14.86 5.13 -14.90
CA TRP A 158 13.76 5.98 -15.40
C TRP A 158 14.07 7.48 -15.31
N ALA A 159 15.19 7.90 -14.71
CA ALA A 159 15.60 9.30 -14.68
C ALA A 159 16.00 9.81 -16.08
N GLU A 160 16.64 8.95 -16.90
CA GLU A 160 17.12 9.29 -18.24
C GLU A 160 15.99 9.60 -19.24
N SER A 161 14.82 9.00 -19.06
CA SER A 161 13.66 9.19 -19.95
C SER A 161 12.94 10.53 -19.73
N ARG A 162 13.02 11.14 -18.54
CA ARG A 162 12.43 12.47 -18.25
C ARG A 162 13.24 13.64 -18.81
N LEU A 163 14.56 13.49 -18.95
CA LEU A 163 15.42 14.52 -19.54
C LEU A 163 15.19 14.63 -21.06
N LYS A 164 14.91 13.51 -21.73
CA LYS A 164 14.61 13.48 -23.18
C LYS A 164 13.25 14.10 -23.53
N SER A 165 12.26 14.07 -22.63
CA SER A 165 10.94 14.66 -22.88
C SER A 165 10.85 16.17 -22.62
N LYS A 166 11.84 16.77 -21.94
CA LYS A 166 11.92 18.23 -21.70
C LYS A 166 12.81 18.96 -22.72
N ALA A 167 13.49 18.24 -23.59
CA ALA A 167 14.39 18.77 -24.62
C ALA A 167 13.76 18.76 -26.02
N SER A 168 12.44 18.58 -26.13
CA SER A 168 11.69 18.58 -27.40
C SER A 168 10.49 19.51 -27.35
#